data_AF-A0A1G5FCL1-F1
#
_entry.id   AF-A0A1G5FCL1-F1
#
_cell.length_a   1.000
_cell.length_b   1.000
_cell.length_c   1.000
_cell.angle_alpha   90.00
_cell.angle_beta   90.00
_cell.angle_gamma   90.00
#
_symmetry.space_group_name_H-M   'P 1'
#
loop_
_entity.id
_entity.type
_entity.pdbx_description
1 polymer ?
#
loop_
_entity_poly.entity_id
_entity_poly.type
_entity_poly.pdbx_seq_one_letter_code
_entity_poly.pdbx_strand_id
1 'polypeptide(L)'
;MSDEQATVAERFERSDEALRDWERRINAGEEVDVWDTTNAGIGIIKDLIKAYLEVLDRDWEGTEDDLLALWKVAVKKNPSLNTIRDNCRELIYYYNCVDMDRRDALPENAHKQAVRTARHVYLYLRTRAEEAGALEKYQGLGAG
;
A
#
# COMPACT_ATOMS: atom_id res chain seq x y z
N MET A 1 8.84 19.83 2.78
CA MET A 1 7.78 19.94 1.75
C MET A 1 6.54 19.32 2.36
N SER A 2 5.39 19.99 2.32
CA SER A 2 4.13 19.38 2.78
C SER A 2 3.79 18.20 1.86
N ASP A 3 3.20 17.14 2.43
CA ASP A 3 2.79 15.94 1.67
C ASP A 3 1.86 16.24 0.48
N GLU A 4 1.20 17.40 0.48
CA GLU A 4 0.26 17.85 -0.55
C GLU A 4 0.89 18.23 -1.90
N GLN A 5 2.22 18.32 -2.01
CA GLN A 5 2.90 18.76 -3.24
C GLN A 5 3.69 17.66 -3.96
N ALA A 6 3.72 16.44 -3.41
CA ALA A 6 4.43 15.34 -4.04
C ALA A 6 3.72 14.88 -5.32
N THR A 7 4.47 14.76 -6.41
CA THR A 7 3.98 14.21 -7.67
C THR A 7 3.64 12.73 -7.54
N VAL A 8 2.82 12.20 -8.45
CA VAL A 8 2.53 10.76 -8.52
C VAL A 8 3.82 9.94 -8.53
N ALA A 9 4.84 10.34 -9.31
CA ALA A 9 6.11 9.63 -9.38
C ALA A 9 6.85 9.59 -8.04
N GLU A 10 6.97 10.73 -7.35
CA GLU A 10 7.64 10.83 -6.04
C GLU A 10 6.93 9.98 -4.98
N ARG A 11 5.59 9.93 -5.00
CA ARG A 11 4.80 9.11 -4.07
C ARG A 11 5.03 7.61 -4.28
N PHE A 12 5.10 7.18 -5.54
CA PHE A 12 5.45 5.79 -5.88
C PHE A 12 6.89 5.45 -5.49
N GLU A 13 7.85 6.33 -5.75
CA GLU A 13 9.26 6.14 -5.39
C GLU A 13 9.45 6.04 -3.87
N ARG A 14 8.90 6.99 -3.11
CA ARG A 14 8.92 6.96 -1.64
C ARG A 14 8.27 5.70 -1.08
N SER A 15 7.16 5.26 -1.68
CA SER A 15 6.49 4.02 -1.28
C SER A 15 7.36 2.79 -1.55
N ASP A 16 8.07 2.75 -2.68
CA ASP A 16 9.03 1.67 -2.99
C ASP A 16 10.18 1.64 -2.00
N GLU A 17 10.79 2.79 -1.71
CA GLU A 17 11.88 2.93 -0.75
C GLU A 17 11.46 2.46 0.64
N ALA A 18 10.29 2.90 1.12
CA ALA A 18 9.76 2.48 2.42
C ALA A 18 9.52 0.96 2.46
N LEU A 19 8.94 0.37 1.41
CA LEU A 19 8.74 -1.08 1.34
C LEU A 19 10.07 -1.85 1.31
N ARG A 20 11.06 -1.36 0.54
CA ARG A 20 12.41 -1.97 0.50
C ARG A 20 13.09 -1.91 1.85
N ASP A 21 12.93 -0.82 2.59
CA ASP A 21 13.48 -0.71 3.94
C ASP A 21 12.87 -1.75 4.89
N TRP A 22 11.54 -1.87 4.91
CA TRP A 22 10.85 -2.88 5.71
C TRP A 22 11.25 -4.31 5.32
N GLU A 23 11.34 -4.61 4.02
CA GLU A 23 11.79 -5.91 3.52
C GLU A 23 13.23 -6.21 3.94
N ARG A 24 14.13 -5.23 3.85
CA ARG A 24 15.53 -5.36 4.29
C ARG A 24 15.60 -5.71 5.78
N ARG A 25 14.86 -5.00 6.62
CA ARG A 25 14.82 -5.23 8.08
C ARG A 25 14.30 -6.63 8.42
N ILE A 26 13.20 -7.04 7.78
CA ILE A 26 12.63 -8.40 7.94
C ILE A 26 13.63 -9.47 7.49
N ASN A 27 14.31 -9.27 6.35
CA ASN A 27 15.27 -10.23 5.81
C ASN A 27 16.56 -10.31 6.64
N ALA A 28 16.92 -9.23 7.34
CA ALA A 28 18.01 -9.21 8.30
C ALA A 28 17.66 -9.95 9.62
N GLY A 29 16.41 -10.40 9.78
CA GLY A 29 15.94 -11.05 11.00
C GLY A 29 15.68 -10.08 12.15
N GLU A 30 15.50 -8.79 11.86
CA GLU A 30 15.09 -7.83 12.89
C GLU A 30 13.72 -8.22 13.46
N GLU A 31 13.59 -8.14 14.79
CA GLU A 31 12.29 -8.25 15.44
C GLU A 31 11.47 -7.00 15.14
N VAL A 32 10.41 -7.16 14.35
CA VAL A 32 9.48 -6.10 13.96
C VAL A 32 8.07 -6.44 14.45
N ASP A 33 7.38 -5.47 15.04
CA ASP A 33 6.03 -5.67 15.54
C ASP A 33 5.01 -5.65 14.38
N VAL A 34 4.00 -6.52 14.48
CA VAL A 34 2.91 -6.57 13.50
C VAL A 34 2.14 -5.25 13.43
N TRP A 35 2.01 -4.53 14.54
CA TRP A 35 1.41 -3.19 14.59
C TRP A 35 2.13 -2.23 13.66
N ASP A 36 3.46 -2.16 13.76
CA ASP A 36 4.27 -1.21 13.00
C ASP A 36 4.22 -1.53 11.52
N THR A 37 4.39 -2.80 11.14
CA THR A 37 4.32 -3.22 9.74
C THR A 37 2.93 -3.03 9.13
N THR A 38 1.87 -3.23 9.93
CA THR A 38 0.49 -3.06 9.47
C THR A 38 0.16 -1.59 9.27
N ASN A 39 0.49 -0.73 10.22
CA ASN A 39 0.28 0.72 10.10
C ASN A 39 1.09 1.30 8.94
N ALA A 40 2.35 0.88 8.78
CA ALA A 40 3.16 1.28 7.63
C ALA A 40 2.53 0.82 6.31
N GLY A 41 2.10 -0.45 6.22
CA GLY A 41 1.43 -0.99 5.04
C GLY A 41 0.15 -0.23 4.69
N ILE A 42 -0.69 0.07 5.68
CA ILE A 42 -1.91 0.87 5.48
C ILE A 42 -1.56 2.27 4.97
N GLY A 43 -0.61 2.95 5.60
CA GLY A 43 -0.18 4.29 5.20
C GLY A 43 0.32 4.32 3.74
N ILE A 44 1.19 3.37 3.38
CA ILE A 44 1.73 3.22 2.03
C ILE A 44 0.62 2.98 1.01
N ILE A 45 -0.30 2.04 1.27
CA ILE A 45 -1.40 1.76 0.33
C ILE A 45 -2.34 2.97 0.21
N LYS A 46 -2.64 3.68 1.30
CA LYS A 46 -3.44 4.92 1.23
C LYS A 46 -2.76 5.95 0.32
N ASP A 47 -1.45 6.14 0.47
CA ASP A 47 -0.69 7.08 -0.37
C ASP A 47 -0.72 6.67 -1.85
N LEU A 48 -0.52 5.39 -2.14
CA LEU A 48 -0.57 4.84 -3.51
C LEU A 48 -1.97 4.93 -4.14
N ILE A 49 -3.04 4.68 -3.37
CA ILE A 49 -4.41 4.80 -3.88
C ILE A 49 -4.71 6.27 -4.19
N LYS A 50 -4.35 7.21 -3.32
CA LYS A 50 -4.51 8.65 -3.57
C LYS A 50 -3.71 9.09 -4.82
N ALA A 51 -2.46 8.65 -4.96
CA ALA A 51 -1.66 8.93 -6.16
C ALA A 51 -2.32 8.37 -7.42
N TYR A 52 -2.89 7.16 -7.35
CA TYR A 52 -3.59 6.58 -8.49
C TYR A 52 -4.96 7.24 -8.76
N LEU A 53 -5.62 7.81 -7.75
CA LEU A 53 -6.83 8.60 -7.93
C LEU A 53 -6.55 9.92 -8.65
N GLU A 54 -5.38 10.54 -8.44
CA GLU A 54 -4.92 11.68 -9.25
C GLU A 54 -4.77 11.29 -10.72
N VAL A 55 -4.19 10.12 -11.01
CA VAL A 55 -4.09 9.58 -12.39
C VAL A 55 -5.48 9.38 -13.01
N LEU A 56 -6.48 9.02 -12.20
CA LEU A 56 -7.86 8.85 -12.65
C LEU A 56 -8.67 10.16 -12.70
N ASP A 57 -8.08 11.29 -12.32
CA ASP A 57 -8.74 12.59 -12.12
C ASP A 57 -9.97 12.47 -11.22
N ARG A 58 -9.76 11.99 -10.00
CA ARG A 58 -10.83 11.75 -9.02
C ARG A 58 -10.49 12.28 -7.65
N ASP A 59 -11.45 13.01 -7.11
CA ASP A 59 -11.45 13.49 -5.74
C ASP A 59 -11.76 12.36 -4.74
N TRP A 60 -11.18 12.48 -3.55
CA TRP A 60 -11.32 11.59 -2.41
C TRP A 60 -11.66 12.33 -1.11
N GLU A 61 -12.10 13.59 -1.19
CA GLU A 61 -12.48 14.40 -0.03
C GLU A 61 -13.41 13.62 0.93
N GLY A 62 -13.06 13.63 2.22
CA GLY A 62 -13.79 12.95 3.28
C GLY A 62 -13.53 11.45 3.40
N THR A 63 -12.55 10.91 2.68
CA THR A 63 -12.13 9.49 2.77
C THR A 63 -10.64 9.30 3.10
N GLU A 64 -9.90 10.39 3.30
CA GLU A 64 -8.43 10.47 3.36
C GLU A 64 -7.78 9.47 4.31
N ASP A 65 -8.45 9.16 5.41
CA ASP A 65 -7.91 8.36 6.50
C ASP A 65 -8.38 6.91 6.50
N ASP A 66 -9.43 6.58 5.74
CA ASP A 66 -10.01 5.24 5.66
C ASP A 66 -9.59 4.55 4.36
N LEU A 67 -8.74 3.53 4.51
CA LEU A 67 -8.23 2.72 3.40
C LEU A 67 -9.35 2.08 2.56
N LEU A 68 -10.41 1.57 3.20
CA LEU A 68 -11.52 0.93 2.50
C LEU A 68 -12.42 1.97 1.82
N ALA A 69 -12.57 3.15 2.39
CA ALA A 69 -13.27 4.26 1.74
C ALA A 69 -12.51 4.75 0.50
N LEU A 70 -11.19 4.99 0.59
CA LEU A 70 -10.35 5.33 -0.56
C LEU A 70 -10.43 4.28 -1.66
N TRP A 71 -10.32 2.99 -1.30
CA TRP A 71 -10.46 1.90 -2.26
C TRP A 71 -11.83 1.91 -2.97
N LYS A 72 -12.94 2.21 -2.25
CA LYS A 72 -14.27 2.34 -2.86
C LYS A 72 -14.35 3.48 -3.88
N VAL A 73 -13.69 4.61 -3.62
CA VAL A 73 -13.60 5.72 -4.58
C VAL A 73 -12.84 5.26 -5.83
N ALA A 74 -11.71 4.57 -5.63
CA ALA A 74 -10.86 4.10 -6.72
C ALA A 74 -11.57 3.10 -7.64
N VAL A 75 -12.32 2.15 -7.07
CA VAL A 75 -12.98 1.09 -7.86
C VAL A 75 -14.19 1.58 -8.67
N LYS A 76 -14.80 2.71 -8.30
CA LYS A 76 -15.96 3.28 -9.01
C LYS A 76 -15.61 3.48 -10.50
N LYS A 77 -16.37 2.93 -11.45
CA LYS A 77 -16.02 3.01 -12.89
C LYS A 77 -14.62 2.49 -13.27
N ASN A 78 -13.90 1.80 -12.38
CA ASN A 78 -12.62 1.15 -12.63
C ASN A 78 -12.56 -0.21 -11.88
N PRO A 79 -13.37 -1.21 -12.31
CA PRO A 79 -13.56 -2.46 -11.57
C PRO A 79 -12.31 -3.32 -11.48
N SER A 80 -11.27 -3.06 -12.29
CA SER A 80 -9.97 -3.73 -12.20
C SER A 80 -9.36 -3.62 -10.81
N LEU A 81 -9.58 -2.50 -10.10
CA LEU A 81 -9.08 -2.29 -8.75
C LEU A 81 -9.76 -3.16 -7.67
N ASN A 82 -10.76 -3.98 -8.02
CA ASN A 82 -11.23 -5.03 -7.10
C ASN A 82 -10.14 -6.06 -6.79
N THR A 83 -9.12 -6.21 -7.65
CA THR A 83 -8.01 -7.14 -7.45
C THR A 83 -7.28 -6.92 -6.12
N ILE A 84 -7.21 -5.67 -5.62
CA ILE A 84 -6.51 -5.34 -4.36
C ILE A 84 -7.44 -5.25 -3.14
N ARG A 85 -8.74 -5.55 -3.30
CA ARG A 85 -9.73 -5.40 -2.22
C ARG A 85 -9.40 -6.24 -1.00
N ASP A 86 -9.07 -7.50 -1.23
CA ASP A 86 -8.86 -8.43 -0.13
C ASP A 86 -7.50 -8.19 0.55
N ASN A 87 -6.51 -7.64 -0.17
CA ASN A 87 -5.28 -7.09 0.43
C ASN A 87 -5.57 -5.93 1.38
N CYS A 88 -6.44 -4.99 0.98
CA CYS A 88 -6.84 -3.89 1.85
C CYS A 88 -7.55 -4.40 3.11
N ARG A 89 -8.46 -5.37 2.96
CA ARG A 89 -9.19 -5.99 4.08
C ARG A 89 -8.29 -6.77 5.02
N GLU A 90 -7.28 -7.45 4.50
CA GLU A 90 -6.29 -8.18 5.29
C GLU A 90 -5.56 -7.23 6.24
N LEU A 91 -5.06 -6.09 5.76
CA LEU A 91 -4.38 -5.13 6.64
C LEU A 91 -5.33 -4.50 7.67
N ILE A 92 -6.57 -4.20 7.30
CA ILE A 92 -7.57 -3.73 8.27
C ILE A 92 -7.91 -4.81 9.30
N TYR A 93 -7.96 -6.07 8.89
CA TYR A 93 -8.12 -7.19 9.82
C TYR A 93 -6.94 -7.26 10.81
N TYR A 94 -5.69 -7.17 10.33
CA TYR A 94 -4.51 -7.15 11.21
C TYR A 94 -4.53 -5.96 12.17
N TYR A 95 -4.87 -4.77 11.67
CA TYR A 95 -5.00 -3.58 12.49
C TYR A 95 -6.02 -3.81 13.61
N ASN A 96 -7.23 -4.26 13.27
CA ASN A 96 -8.29 -4.51 14.24
C ASN A 96 -7.92 -5.59 15.25
N CYS A 97 -7.26 -6.67 14.82
CA CYS A 97 -6.79 -7.72 15.74
C CYS A 97 -5.82 -7.17 16.76
N VAL A 98 -4.88 -6.30 16.37
CA VAL A 98 -3.94 -5.72 17.34
C VAL A 98 -4.61 -4.68 18.23
N ASP A 99 -5.42 -3.79 17.65
CA ASP A 99 -6.15 -2.73 18.37
C ASP A 99 -7.11 -3.29 19.43
N MET A 100 -7.72 -4.44 19.14
CA MET A 100 -8.65 -5.13 20.04
C MET A 100 -7.97 -6.15 20.98
N ASP A 101 -6.63 -6.16 21.07
CA ASP A 101 -5.85 -7.13 21.87
C ASP A 101 -6.15 -8.61 21.53
N ARG A 102 -6.40 -8.88 20.25
CA ARG A 102 -6.67 -10.20 19.66
C ARG A 102 -5.53 -10.70 18.78
N ARG A 103 -4.30 -10.54 19.26
CA ARG A 103 -3.09 -11.03 18.56
C ARG A 103 -3.10 -12.55 18.36
N ASP A 104 -3.87 -13.29 19.15
CA ASP A 104 -4.12 -14.74 19.00
C ASP A 104 -4.83 -15.11 17.69
N ALA A 105 -5.56 -14.18 17.08
CA ALA A 105 -6.27 -14.38 15.82
C ALA A 105 -5.40 -14.07 14.58
N LEU A 106 -4.16 -13.63 14.78
CA LEU A 106 -3.24 -13.31 13.69
C LEU A 106 -2.49 -14.56 13.21
N PRO A 107 -2.12 -14.61 11.91
CA PRO A 107 -1.15 -15.58 11.42
C PRO A 107 0.20 -15.44 12.14
N GLU A 108 0.94 -16.55 12.25
CA GLU A 108 2.26 -16.61 12.92
C GLU A 108 3.27 -15.57 12.37
N ASN A 109 3.24 -15.31 11.07
CA ASN A 109 4.14 -14.37 10.39
C ASN A 109 3.41 -13.11 9.89
N ALA A 110 2.37 -12.65 10.60
CA ALA A 110 1.53 -11.52 10.19
C ALA A 110 2.35 -10.25 9.87
N HIS A 111 3.42 -9.97 10.63
CA HIS A 111 4.31 -8.84 10.38
C HIS A 111 4.96 -8.89 8.98
N LYS A 112 5.44 -10.06 8.55
CA LYS A 112 6.00 -10.26 7.20
C LYS A 112 4.92 -10.18 6.12
N GLN A 113 3.74 -10.73 6.43
CA GLN A 113 2.61 -10.73 5.50
C GLN A 113 2.11 -9.31 5.25
N ALA A 114 2.03 -8.45 6.27
CA ALA A 114 1.63 -7.05 6.10
C ALA A 114 2.49 -6.31 5.06
N VAL A 115 3.81 -6.44 5.14
CA VAL A 115 4.76 -5.81 4.19
C VAL A 115 4.62 -6.42 2.78
N ARG A 116 4.52 -7.75 2.67
CA ARG A 116 4.33 -8.43 1.38
C ARG A 116 3.01 -8.05 0.71
N THR A 117 1.94 -7.93 1.50
CA THR A 117 0.62 -7.49 1.03
C THR A 117 0.69 -6.05 0.50
N ALA A 118 1.38 -5.14 1.20
CA ALA A 118 1.62 -3.79 0.69
C ALA A 118 2.49 -3.77 -0.58
N ARG A 119 3.53 -4.60 -0.65
CA ARG A 119 4.37 -4.78 -1.86
C ARG A 119 3.56 -5.25 -3.06
N HIS A 120 2.66 -6.22 -2.89
CA HIS A 120 1.78 -6.69 -3.97
C HIS A 120 0.89 -5.57 -4.50
N VAL A 121 0.30 -4.77 -3.61
CA VAL A 121 -0.54 -3.64 -4.01
C VAL A 121 0.28 -2.55 -4.72
N TYR A 122 1.49 -2.27 -4.24
CA TYR A 122 2.43 -1.36 -4.93
C TYR A 122 2.70 -1.82 -6.38
N LEU A 123 3.12 -3.08 -6.58
CA LEU A 123 3.45 -3.59 -7.91
C LEU A 123 2.25 -3.52 -8.86
N TYR A 124 1.06 -3.86 -8.35
CA TYR A 124 -0.17 -3.77 -9.11
C TYR A 124 -0.48 -2.32 -9.50
N LEU A 125 -0.55 -1.39 -8.54
CA LEU A 125 -0.88 0.01 -8.82
C LEU A 125 0.18 0.69 -9.70
N ARG A 126 1.45 0.34 -9.53
CA ARG A 126 2.55 0.84 -10.36
C ARG A 126 2.33 0.45 -11.81
N THR A 127 2.04 -0.83 -12.06
CA THR A 127 1.76 -1.34 -13.42
C THR A 127 0.60 -0.57 -14.04
N ARG A 128 -0.47 -0.33 -13.28
CA ARG A 128 -1.63 0.44 -13.76
C ARG A 128 -1.30 1.90 -14.05
N ALA A 129 -0.45 2.54 -13.24
CA ALA A 129 0.02 3.90 -13.48
C ALA A 129 0.95 4.00 -14.70
N GLU A 130 1.81 3.00 -14.93
CA GLU A 130 2.65 2.89 -16.14
C GLU A 130 1.78 2.69 -17.41
N GLU A 131 0.76 1.83 -17.34
CA GLU A 131 -0.20 1.63 -18.44
C GLU A 131 -1.02 2.89 -18.76
N ALA A 132 -1.29 3.72 -17.75
CA ALA A 132 -1.95 5.01 -17.89
C ALA A 132 -1.00 6.13 -18.36
N GLY A 133 0.30 5.86 -18.50
CA GLY A 133 1.32 6.85 -18.89
C GLY A 133 1.69 7.85 -17.80
N ALA A 134 1.28 7.61 -16.55
CA ALA A 134 1.59 8.46 -15.40
C ALA A 134 2.98 8.20 -14.80
N LEU A 135 3.55 7.02 -15.10
CA LEU A 135 4.91 6.64 -14.71
C LEU A 135 5.68 6.12 -15.92
N GLU A 136 6.98 6.31 -15.92
CA GLU A 136 7.87 5.61 -16.85
C GLU A 136 7.87 4.12 -16.54
N LYS A 137 7.91 3.29 -17.60
CA LYS A 137 8.03 1.84 -17.44
C LYS A 137 9.28 1.52 -16.62
N TYR A 138 9.10 0.77 -15.54
CA TYR A 138 10.22 0.31 -14.74
C TYR A 138 11.16 -0.55 -15.58
N GLN A 139 12.34 -0.01 -15.92
CA GLN A 139 13.43 -0.81 -16.45
C GLN A 139 14.06 -1.54 -15.27
N GLY A 140 13.58 -2.75 -14.99
CA GLY A 140 14.03 -3.50 -13.82
C GLY A 140 15.55 -3.58 -13.72
N LEU A 141 16.12 -3.27 -12.55
CA LEU A 141 17.35 -3.92 -12.12
C LEU A 141 17.04 -5.42 -12.12
N GLY A 142 17.73 -6.15 -12.99
CA GLY A 142 17.57 -7.58 -13.15
C GLY A 142 17.64 -8.31 -11.81
N ALA A 143 16.89 -9.40 -11.71
CA ALA A 143 17.03 -10.37 -10.65
C ALA A 143 18.53 -10.68 -10.44
N GLY A 144 19.06 -10.21 -9.31
CA GLY A 144 20.33 -10.65 -8.73
C GLY A 144 20.05 -11.73 -7.70
#